data_AF-A0A9D9HMP7-F1
#
_entry.id   AF-A0A9D9HMP7-F1
#
_cell.length_a   1.000
_cell.length_b   1.000
_cell.length_c   1.000
_cell.angle_alpha   90.00
_cell.angle_beta   90.00
_cell.angle_gamma   90.00
#
_symmetry.space_group_name_H-M   'P 1'
#
loop_
_entity.id
_entity.type
_entity.pdbx_description
1 polymer ?
#
loop_
_entity_poly.entity_id
_entity_poly.type
_entity_poly.pdbx_seq_one_letter_code
_entity_poly.pdbx_strand_id
1 'polypeptide(L)' 'TMDRSNTFLLYRLLNLESSPKVHPLLSFAGMDRDIRDPWYTGNFEETFQDILKGCTELLAKLS' A
#
# COMPACT_ATOMS: atom_id res chain seq x y z
N THR A 1 -2.11 -1.87 1.62
CA THR A 1 -2.89 -0.63 1.46
C THR A 1 -2.02 0.36 0.73
N MET A 2 -2.64 1.23 -0.08
CA MET A 2 -1.89 2.22 -0.86
C MET A 2 -1.52 3.43 -0.01
N ASP A 3 -2.40 3.81 0.93
CA ASP A 3 -2.23 4.96 1.81
C ASP A 3 -2.90 4.74 3.18
N ARG A 4 -2.74 5.74 4.07
CA ARG A 4 -3.32 5.73 5.42
C ARG A 4 -4.85 5.84 5.42
N SER A 5 -5.46 6.57 4.49
CA SER A 5 -6.91 6.72 4.39
C SER A 5 -7.59 5.39 4.05
N ASN A 6 -7.03 4.65 3.09
CA ASN A 6 -7.43 3.29 2.74
C ASN A 6 -7.32 2.35 3.94
N THR A 7 -6.26 2.49 4.75
CA THR A 7 -6.05 1.68 5.96
C THR A 7 -7.13 1.97 7.00
N PHE A 8 -7.41 3.25 7.28
CA PHE A 8 -8.47 3.65 8.20
C PHE A 8 -9.85 3.15 7.75
N LEU A 9 -10.18 3.28 6.46
CA LEU A 9 -11.45 2.83 5.92
C LEU A 9 -11.61 1.30 6.03
N LEU A 10 -10.57 0.53 5.74
CA LEU A 10 -10.61 -0.93 5.91
C LEU A 10 -10.86 -1.33 7.36
N TYR A 11 -10.18 -0.71 8.33
CA TYR A 11 -10.40 -0.99 9.74
C TYR A 11 -11.83 -0.65 10.17
N ARG A 12 -12.35 0.50 9.73
CA ARG A 12 -13.71 0.93 10.04
C ARG A 12 -14.77 0.03 9.41
N LEU A 13 -14.64 -0.33 8.13
CA LEU A 13 -15.67 -1.07 7.40
C LEU A 13 -15.71 -2.55 7.77
N LEU A 14 -14.57 -3.12 8.13
CA LEU A 14 -14.45 -4.55 8.40
C LEU A 14 -14.41 -4.88 9.90
N ASN A 15 -14.57 -3.89 10.79
CA ASN A 15 -14.42 -4.01 12.25
C ASN A 15 -13.10 -4.72 12.63
N LEU A 16 -12.04 -4.39 11.89
CA LEU A 16 -10.73 -4.97 12.06
C LEU A 16 -9.91 -4.09 13.00
N GLU A 17 -10.21 -4.13 14.30
CA GLU A 17 -9.38 -3.47 15.31
C GLU A 17 -7.96 -4.07 15.24
N SER A 18 -7.00 -3.33 14.64
CA SER A 18 -5.57 -3.72 14.52
C SER A 18 -5.28 -5.07 13.84
N SER A 19 -6.01 -5.41 12.77
CA SER A 19 -5.82 -6.72 12.12
C SER A 19 -4.39 -6.91 11.54
N PRO A 20 -3.73 -8.05 11.83
CA PRO A 20 -2.42 -8.40 11.27
C PRO A 20 -2.49 -8.79 9.78
N LYS A 21 -3.64 -8.59 9.13
CA LYS A 21 -3.85 -8.88 7.70
C LYS A 21 -3.74 -7.64 6.82
N VAL A 22 -3.74 -6.44 7.40
CA VAL A 22 -3.72 -5.18 6.67
C VAL A 22 -2.33 -4.55 6.78
N HIS A 23 -1.62 -4.46 5.66
CA HIS A 23 -0.27 -3.89 5.59
C HIS A 23 -0.15 -2.86 4.47
N PRO A 24 0.58 -1.75 4.64
CA PRO A 24 0.95 -0.87 3.52
C PRO A 24 1.76 -1.64 2.46
N LEU A 25 1.47 -1.44 1.18
CA LEU A 25 2.14 -2.21 0.12
C LEU A 25 3.65 -1.96 0.10
N LEU A 26 4.05 -0.70 0.23
CA LEU A 26 5.47 -0.30 0.26
C LEU A 26 6.22 -0.73 1.53
N SER A 27 5.52 -1.16 2.59
CA SER A 27 6.18 -1.73 3.77
C SER A 27 6.90 -3.05 3.45
N PHE A 28 6.43 -3.80 2.44
CA PHE A 28 7.13 -4.99 1.98
C PHE A 28 8.49 -4.67 1.37
N ALA A 29 8.60 -3.50 0.74
CA ALA A 29 9.82 -2.95 0.15
C ALA A 29 10.66 -2.10 1.13
N GLY A 30 10.36 -2.14 2.44
CA GLY A 30 11.10 -1.41 3.48
C GLY A 30 10.88 0.11 3.45
N MET A 31 9.79 0.58 2.83
CA MET A 31 9.50 2.00 2.70
C MET A 31 8.30 2.38 3.57
N ASP A 32 8.47 3.41 4.41
CA ASP A 32 7.41 3.99 5.24
C ASP A 32 6.87 5.28 4.59
N ARG A 33 6.19 5.10 3.46
CA ARG A 33 5.45 6.18 2.79
C ARG A 33 4.24 5.63 2.05
N ASP A 34 3.28 6.52 1.82
CA ASP A 34 2.11 6.22 1.01
C ASP A 34 2.47 6.21 -0.49
N ILE A 35 1.71 5.44 -1.26
CA ILE A 35 1.74 5.46 -2.72
C ILE A 35 0.96 6.69 -3.16
N ARG A 36 1.58 7.50 -4.02
CA ARG A 36 0.94 8.74 -4.48
C ARG A 36 -0.28 8.40 -5.33
N ASP A 37 -1.39 9.08 -5.04
CA ASP A 37 -2.61 8.96 -5.84
C ASP A 37 -2.39 9.64 -7.20
N PRO A 38 -2.50 8.90 -8.30
CA PRO A 38 -2.26 9.44 -9.64
C PRO A 38 -3.33 10.46 -10.05
N TRP A 39 -4.54 10.42 -9.46
CA TRP A 39 -5.61 11.36 -9.78
C TRP A 39 -5.37 12.75 -9.23
N TYR A 40 -4.65 12.87 -8.11
CA TYR A 40 -4.30 14.17 -7.53
C TYR A 40 -2.94 14.68 -8.01
N THR A 41 -2.02 13.78 -8.37
CA THR A 41 -0.66 14.16 -8.77
C THR A 41 -0.48 14.26 -10.28
N GLY A 42 -1.35 13.62 -11.06
CA GLY A 42 -1.21 13.46 -12.52
C GLY A 42 -0.05 12.53 -12.92
N ASN A 43 0.69 11.96 -11.96
CA ASN A 43 1.89 11.17 -12.22
C ASN A 43 1.63 9.67 -12.06
N PHE A 44 1.09 9.06 -13.11
CA PHE A 44 0.81 7.62 -13.13
C PHE A 44 2.08 6.75 -13.15
N GLU A 45 3.18 7.27 -13.70
CA GLU A 45 4.45 6.54 -13.79
C GLU A 45 5.03 6.30 -12.39
N GLU A 46 5.04 7.33 -11.54
CA GLU A 46 5.50 7.19 -10.16
C GLU A 46 4.63 6.23 -9.35
N THR A 47 3.31 6.32 -9.48
CA THR A 47 2.38 5.36 -8.86
C THR A 47 2.66 3.94 -9.36
N PHE A 48 2.90 3.75 -10.66
CA PHE A 48 3.20 2.45 -11.23
C PHE A 48 4.51 1.87 -10.69
N GLN A 49 5.57 2.66 -10.63
CA GLN A 49 6.87 2.24 -10.07
C GLN A 49 6.75 1.82 -8.61
N ASP A 50 5.97 2.57 -7.82
CA ASP A 50 5.70 2.22 -6.42
C ASP A 50 4.95 0.90 -6.28
N ILE A 51 3.89 0.70 -7.06
CA ILE A 51 3.12 -0.54 -7.06
C ILE A 51 3.98 -1.72 -7.50
N LEU A 52 4.73 -1.57 -8.60
CA LEU A 52 5.62 -2.61 -9.12
C LEU A 52 6.62 -3.04 -8.05
N LYS A 53 7.32 -2.08 -7.43
CA LYS A 53 8.28 -2.35 -6.36
C LYS A 53 7.65 -3.10 -5.20
N GLY A 54 6.51 -2.62 -4.70
CA GLY A 54 5.81 -3.27 -3.58
C GLY A 54 5.34 -4.70 -3.91
N CYS A 55 4.82 -4.92 -5.11
CA CYS A 55 4.39 -6.24 -5.58
C CYS A 55 5.55 -7.21 -5.76
N THR A 56 6.68 -6.76 -6.32
CA THR A 56 7.88 -7.60 -6.48
C THR A 56 8.42 -8.07 -5.13
N GLU A 57 8.54 -7.16 -4.16
CA GLU A 57 9.04 -7.50 -2.81
C GLU A 57 8.04 -8.36 -2.02
N LEU A 58 6.74 -8.12 -2.19
CA LEU A 58 5.71 -8.99 -1.62
C LEU A 58 5.81 -10.41 -2.19
N LEU A 59 5.94 -10.55 -3.51
CA LEU A 59 6.08 -11.84 -4.16
C LEU A 59 7.30 -12.60 -3.64
N ALA A 60 8.45 -11.92 -3.51
CA ALA A 60 9.67 -12.50 -2.97
C ALA A 60 9.55 -12.96 -1.50
N LYS A 61 8.66 -12.34 -0.70
CA LYS A 61 8.37 -12.77 0.68
C LYS A 61 7.41 -13.96 0.76
N LEU A 62 6.64 -14.21 -0.29
CA LEU A 62 5.64 -15.29 -0.34
C LEU A 62 6.17 -16.55 -1.03
N SER A 63 7.22 -16.43 -1.85
CA SER A 63 7.95 -17.55 -2.47
C SER A 63 8.88 -18.23 -1.49
#